data_AF-A0A6I1VZ64-F1
#
_entry.id   AF-A0A6I1VZ64-F1
#
_cell.length_a   1.000
_cell.length_b   1.000
_cell.length_c   1.000
_cell.angle_alpha   90.00
_cell.angle_beta   90.00
_cell.angle_gamma   90.00
#
_symmetry.space_group_name_H-M   'P 1'
#
loop_
_entity.id
_entity.type
_entity.pdbx_description
1 polymer ?
#
loop_
_entity_poly.entity_id
_entity_poly.type
_entity_poly.pdbx_seq_one_letter_code
_entity_poly.pdbx_strand_id
1 'polypeptide(L)'
;MIHHVLGLFTHPDQEWREIRVDAEKSVSRIYLTHTLILAAIPVVCAFIGTTQVGWKIGGNPPVMLTLDSALWMSALSYLAMLVGVGVMASFIHWMARTYDAVPSMARCVAFATYTATPLFIAGLAALYPQMWLALLVGTAAICYTVFLL
;
A
#
# COMPACT_ATOMS: atom_id res chain seq x y z
N MET A 1 13.85 -11.43 6.33
CA MET A 1 13.06 -10.31 5.76
C MET A 1 12.08 -10.74 4.67
N ILE A 2 12.43 -11.61 3.71
CA ILE A 2 11.42 -12.20 2.78
C ILE A 2 10.49 -13.20 3.51
N HIS A 3 10.99 -13.87 4.56
CA HIS A 3 10.19 -14.81 5.36
C HIS A 3 9.07 -14.16 6.20
N HIS A 4 9.21 -12.92 6.67
CA HIS A 4 8.12 -12.24 7.41
C HIS A 4 6.98 -11.77 6.51
N VAL A 5 7.21 -11.58 5.21
CA VAL A 5 6.11 -11.20 4.29
C VAL A 5 5.12 -12.36 4.17
N LEU A 6 5.60 -13.61 4.07
CA LEU A 6 4.74 -14.81 4.07
C LEU A 6 4.16 -15.14 5.45
N GLY A 7 4.90 -14.88 6.53
CA GLY A 7 4.41 -14.99 7.92
C GLY A 7 3.26 -14.03 8.21
N LEU A 8 3.35 -12.78 7.74
CA LEU A 8 2.30 -11.77 7.89
C LEU A 8 0.94 -12.17 7.29
N PHE A 9 0.97 -12.84 6.13
CA PHE A 9 -0.24 -13.29 5.45
C PHE A 9 -0.85 -14.56 6.09
N THR A 10 -0.07 -15.32 6.86
CA THR A 10 -0.49 -16.61 7.42
C THR A 10 -0.77 -16.58 8.93
N HIS A 11 -0.06 -15.74 9.71
CA HIS A 11 -0.15 -15.64 11.17
C HIS A 11 -0.03 -14.18 11.66
N PRO A 12 -1.00 -13.30 11.36
CA PRO A 12 -0.93 -11.86 11.64
C PRO A 12 -0.76 -11.52 13.13
N ASP A 13 -1.35 -12.32 14.03
CA ASP A 13 -1.31 -12.09 15.48
C ASP A 13 0.05 -12.37 16.14
N GLN A 14 0.81 -13.34 15.62
CA GLN A 14 2.12 -13.70 16.15
C GLN A 14 3.18 -12.69 15.72
N GLU A 15 3.12 -12.27 14.47
CA GLU A 15 3.99 -11.24 13.90
C GLU A 15 3.76 -9.87 14.57
N TRP A 16 2.50 -9.51 14.85
CA TRP A 16 2.21 -8.30 15.63
C TRP A 16 2.75 -8.34 17.07
N ARG A 17 2.87 -9.53 17.68
CA ARG A 17 3.49 -9.69 19.00
C ARG A 17 5.02 -9.60 18.93
N GLU A 18 5.65 -10.17 17.91
CA GLU A 18 7.11 -10.05 17.70
C GLU A 18 7.50 -8.60 17.34
N ILE A 19 6.72 -7.92 16.50
CA ILE A 19 6.87 -6.49 16.19
C ILE A 19 6.73 -5.62 17.46
N ARG A 20 5.85 -5.97 18.41
CA ARG A 20 5.73 -5.25 19.69
C ARG A 20 7.00 -5.34 20.54
N VAL A 21 7.78 -6.42 20.44
CA VAL A 21 8.98 -6.67 21.23
C VAL A 21 10.23 -6.05 20.60
N ASP A 22 10.36 -6.07 19.26
CA ASP A 22 11.52 -5.49 18.55
C ASP A 22 11.41 -3.97 18.29
N ALA A 23 10.23 -3.36 18.46
CA ALA A 23 9.94 -1.96 18.15
C ALA A 23 10.44 -0.92 19.20
N GLU A 24 11.50 -1.20 19.96
CA GLU A 24 12.02 -0.25 20.96
C GLU A 24 13.22 0.58 20.51
N LYS A 25 13.94 0.24 19.43
CA LYS A 25 15.25 0.91 19.14
C LYS A 25 15.46 1.53 17.75
N SER A 26 14.66 1.27 16.72
CA SER A 26 14.89 1.85 15.36
C SER A 26 13.63 1.97 14.47
N VAL A 27 12.49 2.29 15.07
CA VAL A 27 11.15 2.17 14.44
C VAL A 27 10.94 3.15 13.29
N SER A 28 11.25 4.44 13.45
CA SER A 28 10.84 5.44 12.45
C SER A 28 11.46 5.23 11.08
N ARG A 29 12.78 4.97 11.01
CA ARG A 29 13.49 4.84 9.73
C ARG A 29 13.12 3.56 8.99
N ILE A 30 12.95 2.44 9.68
CA ILE A 30 12.64 1.15 9.06
C ILE A 30 11.23 1.16 8.46
N TYR A 31 10.22 1.58 9.22
CA TYR A 31 8.83 1.59 8.72
C TYR A 31 8.59 2.66 7.65
N LEU A 32 9.27 3.82 7.75
CA LEU A 32 9.18 4.85 6.72
C LEU A 32 9.80 4.36 5.40
N THR A 33 10.96 3.70 5.45
CA THR A 33 11.57 3.08 4.27
C THR A 33 10.67 1.99 3.67
N HIS A 34 10.04 1.17 4.51
CA HIS A 34 9.13 0.13 4.06
C HIS A 34 7.89 0.72 3.34
N THR A 35 7.32 1.78 3.89
CA THR A 35 6.19 2.51 3.30
C THR A 35 6.55 3.06 1.92
N LEU A 36 7.73 3.68 1.80
CA LEU A 36 8.22 4.22 0.52
C LEU A 36 8.35 3.12 -0.54
N ILE A 37 8.91 1.96 -0.17
CA ILE A 37 9.08 0.84 -1.10
C ILE A 37 7.73 0.26 -1.52
N LEU A 38 6.81 0.03 -0.57
CA LEU A 38 5.49 -0.53 -0.87
C LEU A 38 4.67 0.40 -1.76
N ALA A 39 4.68 1.70 -1.49
CA ALA A 39 3.97 2.69 -2.31
C ALA A 39 4.53 2.80 -3.74
N ALA A 40 5.80 2.41 -3.96
CA ALA A 40 6.38 2.42 -5.31
C ALA A 40 5.82 1.31 -6.22
N ILE A 41 5.41 0.18 -5.64
CA ILE A 41 4.86 -0.97 -6.37
C ILE A 41 3.68 -0.58 -7.29
N PRO A 42 2.56 -0.03 -6.77
CA PRO A 42 1.42 0.33 -7.62
C PRO A 42 1.79 1.36 -8.69
N VAL A 43 2.69 2.30 -8.38
CA VAL A 43 3.07 3.41 -9.28
C VAL A 43 3.88 2.92 -10.45
N VAL A 44 4.89 2.08 -10.19
CA VAL A 44 5.73 1.50 -11.25
C VAL A 44 4.91 0.54 -12.11
N CYS A 45 4.05 -0.27 -11.48
CA CYS A 45 3.17 -1.18 -12.21
C CYS A 45 2.16 -0.44 -13.09
N ALA A 46 1.53 0.61 -12.57
CA ALA A 46 0.62 1.45 -13.33
C ALA A 46 1.34 2.20 -14.46
N PHE A 47 2.55 2.70 -14.22
CA PHE A 47 3.36 3.35 -15.26
C PHE A 47 3.62 2.39 -16.43
N ILE A 48 4.14 1.19 -16.14
CA ILE A 48 4.44 0.17 -17.15
C ILE A 48 3.16 -0.29 -17.85
N GLY A 49 2.11 -0.62 -17.08
CA GLY A 49 0.87 -1.12 -17.63
C GLY A 49 0.19 -0.11 -18.56
N THR A 50 0.17 1.17 -18.18
CA THR A 50 -0.49 2.21 -18.99
C THR A 50 0.32 2.67 -20.21
N THR A 51 1.64 2.55 -20.16
CA THR A 51 2.54 2.99 -21.25
C THR A 51 2.89 1.89 -22.24
N GLN A 52 2.96 0.63 -21.80
CA GLN A 52 3.39 -0.49 -22.66
C GLN A 52 2.26 -1.45 -23.03
N VAL A 53 1.30 -1.67 -22.12
CA VAL A 53 0.18 -2.61 -22.35
C VAL A 53 -1.07 -1.88 -22.84
N GLY A 54 -1.43 -0.78 -22.18
CA GLY A 54 -2.60 0.04 -22.49
C GLY A 54 -3.92 -0.57 -22.01
N TRP A 55 -4.87 0.30 -21.63
CA TRP A 55 -6.18 -0.12 -21.17
C TRP A 55 -7.01 -0.72 -22.30
N LYS A 56 -7.52 -1.93 -22.10
CA LYS A 56 -8.51 -2.55 -23.00
C LYS A 56 -9.92 -2.37 -22.44
N ILE A 57 -10.77 -1.64 -23.16
CA ILE A 57 -12.17 -1.43 -22.80
C ILE A 57 -13.05 -2.05 -23.89
N GLY A 58 -13.69 -3.18 -23.57
CA GLY A 58 -14.49 -3.94 -24.52
C GLY A 58 -13.64 -4.57 -25.63
N GLY A 59 -14.14 -4.51 -26.87
CA GLY A 59 -13.44 -5.03 -28.06
C GLY A 59 -12.51 -4.03 -28.75
N ASN A 60 -12.28 -2.85 -28.16
CA ASN A 60 -11.48 -1.81 -28.79
C ASN A 60 -9.97 -2.06 -28.66
N PRO A 61 -9.15 -1.43 -29.52
CA PRO A 61 -7.70 -1.43 -29.38
C PRO A 61 -7.27 -0.87 -27.99
N PRO A 62 -6.11 -1.29 -27.46
CA PRO A 62 -5.59 -0.75 -26.21
C PRO A 62 -5.37 0.76 -26.29
N VAL A 63 -5.82 1.48 -25.26
CA VAL A 63 -5.57 2.92 -25.10
C VAL A 63 -4.35 3.10 -24.21
N MET A 64 -3.30 3.69 -24.75
CA MET A 64 -2.02 3.89 -24.08
C MET A 64 -1.87 5.36 -23.67
N LEU A 65 -1.24 5.60 -22.52
CA LEU A 65 -0.86 6.94 -22.09
C LEU A 65 0.46 7.36 -22.75
N THR A 66 0.59 8.66 -23.03
CA THR A 66 1.88 9.22 -23.41
C THR A 66 2.85 9.13 -22.24
N LEU A 67 4.14 8.99 -22.55
CA LEU A 67 5.19 8.81 -21.54
C LEU A 67 5.25 10.00 -20.56
N ASP A 68 5.11 11.22 -21.07
CA ASP A 68 5.08 12.44 -20.25
C ASP A 68 3.87 12.47 -19.29
N SER A 69 2.68 12.13 -19.79
CA SER A 69 1.46 12.09 -18.96
C SER A 69 1.57 11.02 -17.88
N ALA A 70 2.05 9.82 -18.26
CA ALA A 70 2.22 8.70 -17.34
C ALA A 70 3.24 9.03 -16.24
N LEU A 71 4.34 9.72 -16.56
CA LEU A 71 5.34 10.12 -15.56
C LEU A 71 4.74 11.07 -14.52
N TRP A 72 4.03 12.12 -14.95
CA TRP A 72 3.39 13.06 -14.05
C TRP A 72 2.32 12.40 -13.18
N MET A 73 1.47 11.57 -13.78
CA MET A 73 0.42 10.83 -13.05
C MET A 73 1.03 9.88 -12.02
N SER A 74 2.09 9.16 -12.37
CA SER A 74 2.80 8.26 -11.48
C SER A 74 3.45 9.00 -10.31
N ALA A 75 4.15 10.11 -10.58
CA ALA A 75 4.78 10.92 -9.53
C ALA A 75 3.75 11.50 -8.55
N LEU A 76 2.66 12.08 -9.08
CA LEU A 76 1.58 12.63 -8.26
C LEU A 76 0.87 11.54 -7.43
N SER A 77 0.60 10.38 -8.04
CA SER A 77 -0.03 9.25 -7.34
C SER A 77 0.85 8.73 -6.21
N TYR A 78 2.17 8.64 -6.43
CA TYR A 78 3.14 8.24 -5.40
C TYR A 78 3.08 9.19 -4.19
N LEU A 79 3.17 10.49 -4.44
CA LEU A 79 3.08 11.50 -3.38
C LEU A 79 1.73 11.45 -2.66
N ALA A 80 0.63 11.30 -3.41
CA ALA A 80 -0.71 11.19 -2.84
C ALA A 80 -0.86 9.98 -1.91
N MET A 81 -0.28 8.82 -2.27
CA MET A 81 -0.29 7.64 -1.40
C MET A 81 0.50 7.85 -0.12
N LEU A 82 1.69 8.45 -0.19
CA LEU A 82 2.50 8.74 1.00
C LEU A 82 1.80 9.74 1.93
N VAL A 83 1.18 10.78 1.36
CA VAL A 83 0.36 11.74 2.10
C VAL A 83 -0.84 11.03 2.74
N GLY A 84 -1.51 10.15 2.00
CA GLY A 84 -2.63 9.35 2.49
C GLY A 84 -2.26 8.51 3.71
N VAL A 85 -1.13 7.80 3.67
CA VAL A 85 -0.62 7.05 4.83
C VAL A 85 -0.33 7.97 6.01
N GLY A 86 0.29 9.13 5.79
CA GLY A 86 0.57 10.11 6.85
C GLY A 86 -0.70 10.70 7.48
N VAL A 87 -1.72 10.98 6.66
CA VAL A 87 -3.04 11.44 7.12
C VAL A 87 -3.72 10.37 7.95
N MET A 88 -3.75 9.12 7.48
CA MET A 88 -4.33 8.01 8.23
C MET A 88 -3.60 7.77 9.55
N ALA A 89 -2.26 7.79 9.55
CA ALA A 89 -1.46 7.70 10.76
C ALA A 89 -1.78 8.81 11.77
N SER A 90 -2.03 10.03 11.28
CA SER A 90 -2.43 11.16 12.11
C SER A 90 -3.81 10.94 12.73
N PHE A 91 -4.77 10.41 11.98
CA PHE A 91 -6.08 10.02 12.51
C PHE A 91 -5.97 8.91 13.56
N ILE A 92 -5.15 7.88 13.31
CA ILE A 92 -4.90 6.80 14.28
C ILE A 92 -4.29 7.38 15.56
N HIS A 93 -3.30 8.26 15.46
CA HIS A 93 -2.66 8.90 16.61
C HIS A 93 -3.63 9.78 17.40
N TRP A 94 -4.49 10.53 16.71
CA TRP A 94 -5.53 11.35 17.34
C TRP A 94 -6.56 10.49 18.07
N MET A 95 -7.06 9.43 17.41
CA MET A 95 -8.07 8.53 17.96
C MET A 95 -7.56 7.69 19.14
N ALA A 96 -6.27 7.36 19.17
CA ALA A 96 -5.67 6.63 20.29
C ALA A 96 -5.83 7.35 21.64
N ARG A 97 -5.87 8.69 21.63
CA ARG A 97 -6.10 9.50 22.83
C ARG A 97 -7.48 9.29 23.45
N THR A 98 -8.48 8.94 22.63
CA THR A 98 -9.84 8.63 23.10
C THR A 98 -9.88 7.33 23.93
N TYR A 99 -8.89 6.45 23.74
CA TYR A 99 -8.79 5.15 24.40
C TYR A 99 -7.65 5.09 25.44
N ASP A 100 -7.21 6.26 25.95
CA ASP A 100 -6.09 6.39 26.90
C ASP A 100 -4.77 5.73 26.42
N ALA A 101 -4.59 5.55 25.11
CA ALA A 101 -3.38 5.02 24.51
C ALA A 101 -2.48 6.16 23.99
N VAL A 102 -1.17 6.05 24.20
CA VAL A 102 -0.19 7.06 23.77
C VAL A 102 0.85 6.47 22.80
N PRO A 103 0.45 6.03 21.59
CA PRO A 103 1.38 5.49 20.61
C PRO A 103 2.27 6.59 20.02
N SER A 104 3.51 6.27 19.69
CA SER A 104 4.37 7.16 18.91
C SER A 104 3.84 7.29 17.47
N MET A 105 4.06 8.44 16.83
CA MET A 105 3.64 8.66 15.43
C MET A 105 4.22 7.59 14.49
N ALA A 106 5.45 7.14 14.73
CA ALA A 106 6.08 6.08 13.95
C ALA A 106 5.30 4.74 14.03
N ARG A 107 4.71 4.41 15.19
CA ARG A 107 3.84 3.22 15.33
C ARG A 107 2.52 3.40 14.58
N CYS A 108 1.94 4.59 14.58
CA CYS A 108 0.73 4.88 13.82
C CYS A 108 0.96 4.77 12.30
N VAL A 109 2.11 5.26 11.81
CA VAL A 109 2.53 5.09 10.40
C VAL A 109 2.74 3.61 10.09
N ALA A 110 3.44 2.86 10.95
CA ALA A 110 3.64 1.43 10.76
C ALA A 110 2.30 0.67 10.66
N PHE A 111 1.35 0.98 11.53
CA PHE A 111 0.00 0.39 11.51
C PHE A 111 -0.78 0.76 10.24
N ALA A 112 -0.76 2.03 9.83
CA ALA A 112 -1.39 2.48 8.59
C ALA A 112 -0.79 1.79 7.35
N THR A 113 0.54 1.66 7.29
CA THR A 113 1.23 0.98 6.19
C THR A 113 0.94 -0.52 6.18
N TYR A 114 0.89 -1.15 7.36
CA TYR A 114 0.55 -2.56 7.50
C TYR A 114 -0.85 -2.85 6.94
N THR A 115 -1.84 -2.09 7.37
CA THR A 115 -3.23 -2.24 6.90
C THR A 115 -3.36 -1.92 5.42
N ALA A 116 -2.60 -0.96 4.88
CA ALA A 116 -2.60 -0.63 3.45
C ALA A 116 -1.76 -1.59 2.56
N THR A 117 -0.95 -2.47 3.14
CA THR A 117 -0.06 -3.40 2.40
C THR A 117 -0.79 -4.24 1.35
N PRO A 118 -1.97 -4.83 1.61
CA PRO A 118 -2.73 -5.58 0.61
C PRO A 118 -3.12 -4.71 -0.59
N LEU A 119 -3.46 -3.45 -0.37
CA LEU A 119 -3.79 -2.49 -1.44
C LEU A 119 -2.56 -2.14 -2.29
N PHE A 120 -1.39 -1.97 -1.66
CA PHE A 120 -0.14 -1.73 -2.40
C PHE A 120 0.26 -2.93 -3.26
N ILE A 121 0.12 -4.15 -2.73
CA ILE A 121 0.40 -5.39 -3.47
C ILE A 121 -0.61 -5.60 -4.59
N ALA A 122 -1.89 -5.28 -4.37
CA ALA A 122 -2.91 -5.29 -5.41
C ALA A 122 -2.57 -4.39 -6.60
N GLY A 123 -1.76 -3.35 -6.37
CA GLY A 123 -1.16 -2.50 -7.40
C GLY A 123 -0.40 -3.26 -8.49
N LEU A 124 0.10 -4.47 -8.23
CA LEU A 124 0.72 -5.34 -9.25
C LEU A 124 -0.24 -5.65 -10.40
N ALA A 125 -1.55 -5.73 -10.13
CA ALA A 125 -2.57 -5.95 -11.17
C ALA A 125 -2.57 -4.82 -12.22
N ALA A 126 -2.06 -3.64 -11.88
CA ALA A 126 -1.97 -2.52 -12.82
C ALA A 126 -0.96 -2.77 -13.97
N LEU A 127 -0.08 -3.78 -13.86
CA LEU A 127 0.77 -4.22 -14.98
C LEU A 127 -0.05 -4.69 -16.18
N TYR A 128 -1.23 -5.26 -15.92
CA TYR A 128 -2.17 -5.66 -16.96
C TYR A 128 -3.48 -4.89 -16.78
N PRO A 129 -3.60 -3.68 -17.36
CA PRO A 129 -4.73 -2.78 -17.19
C PRO A 129 -6.01 -3.32 -17.85
N GLN A 130 -6.62 -4.30 -17.19
CA GLN A 130 -7.87 -4.94 -17.54
C GLN A 130 -8.88 -4.70 -16.43
N MET A 131 -10.07 -4.21 -16.80
CA MET A 131 -11.13 -3.83 -15.87
C MET A 131 -11.51 -4.95 -14.88
N TRP A 132 -11.72 -6.17 -15.38
CA TRP A 132 -12.11 -7.31 -14.54
C TRP A 132 -11.00 -7.75 -13.57
N LEU A 133 -9.75 -7.71 -14.01
CA LEU A 133 -8.62 -8.03 -13.15
C LEU A 133 -8.50 -7.01 -12.01
N ALA A 134 -8.57 -5.72 -12.35
CA ALA A 134 -8.53 -4.64 -11.38
C ALA A 134 -9.70 -4.73 -10.38
N LEU A 135 -10.90 -5.06 -10.85
CA LEU A 135 -12.08 -5.23 -10.00
C LEU A 135 -11.91 -6.39 -9.01
N LEU A 136 -11.51 -7.57 -9.49
CA LEU A 136 -11.38 -8.76 -8.65
C LEU A 136 -10.24 -8.61 -7.64
N VAL A 137 -9.06 -8.20 -8.09
CA VAL A 137 -7.89 -8.04 -7.23
C VAL A 137 -8.10 -6.88 -6.25
N GLY A 138 -8.65 -5.76 -6.71
CA GLY A 138 -8.97 -4.61 -5.86
C GLY A 138 -10.00 -4.95 -4.78
N THR A 139 -11.07 -5.65 -5.14
CA THR A 139 -12.09 -6.09 -4.16
C THR A 139 -11.49 -7.05 -3.13
N ALA A 140 -10.73 -8.05 -3.57
CA ALA A 140 -10.06 -8.99 -2.67
C ALA A 140 -9.10 -8.26 -1.70
N ALA A 141 -8.35 -7.28 -2.20
CA ALA A 141 -7.43 -6.49 -1.40
C ALA A 141 -8.13 -5.59 -0.38
N ILE A 142 -9.27 -4.99 -0.75
CA ILE A 142 -10.11 -4.22 0.18
C ILE A 142 -10.66 -5.14 1.26
N CYS A 143 -11.25 -6.29 0.90
CA CYS A 143 -11.76 -7.26 1.86
C CYS A 143 -10.68 -7.70 2.85
N TYR A 144 -9.47 -7.97 2.37
CA TYR A 144 -8.37 -8.38 3.21
C TYR A 144 -7.84 -7.22 4.08
N THR A 145 -7.81 -6.00 3.55
CA THR A 145 -7.48 -4.80 4.34
C THR A 145 -8.46 -4.58 5.50
N VAL A 146 -9.76 -4.79 5.26
CA VAL A 146 -10.80 -4.72 6.29
C VAL A 146 -10.65 -5.84 7.32
N PHE A 147 -10.23 -7.03 6.90
CA PHE A 147 -9.93 -8.13 7.83
C PHE A 147 -8.72 -7.85 8.73
N LEU A 148 -7.74 -7.08 8.26
CA LEU A 148 -6.55 -6.69 9.03
C LEU A 148 -6.78 -5.50 10.00
N LEU A 149 -7.89 -4.77 9.84
CA LEU A 149 -8.28 -3.63 10.69
C LEU A 149 -8.96 -4.10 11.98
#